data_AF-A0A4U5N4A8-F1
#
_entry.id   AF-A0A4U5N4A8-F1
#
_cell.length_a   1.000
_cell.length_b   1.000
_cell.length_c   1.000
_cell.angle_alpha   90.00
_cell.angle_beta   90.00
_cell.angle_gamma   90.00
#
_symmetry.space_group_name_H-M   'P 1'
#
loop_
_entity.id
_entity.type
_entity.pdbx_description
1 polymer ?
#
loop_
_entity_poly.entity_id
_entity_poly.type
_entity_poly.pdbx_seq_one_letter_code
_entity_poly.pdbx_strand_id
1 'polypeptide(L)'
;MSLNYADALKPYDNKGVLGIPERFDAPEEIEEKAKQLAEWIRAAKCCVLHTGAGISTTAGIADFRGPNGVWTLEAKKQKAESVNFEEAIPTFTHFAINALEKAGFVKFVVSQNVDGLHIRSGFPVDRLAEVHGNIFAEKCNRCFKRFYRNHVVGTVGFKLTGKPCEAGRTGRSCRGQLTDFALDWDDELPEPDFKLSQQYAGAADLSISLGTTLQIKPAGNLPLLAKKNRGHFVSINLQDTAHEKKADLSIRGKCDEVMTHVMNHLGITVNDPRCIITTPTLNSVHPVDKSLLTPKKRKRTSKQVESGRETTEDGVDKSGGGGGNGNTGNGEEKSGESDSKK
;
A
#
# COMPACT_ATOMS: atom_id res chain seq x y z
N MET A 1 15.45 -14.52 22.18
CA MET A 1 13.98 -14.50 22.10
C MET A 1 13.62 -13.60 20.94
N SER A 2 12.98 -14.13 19.91
CA SER A 2 12.48 -13.31 18.80
C SER A 2 11.38 -12.39 19.33
N LEU A 3 11.52 -11.10 19.07
CA LEU A 3 10.45 -10.13 19.27
C LEU A 3 9.31 -10.52 18.31
N ASN A 4 8.22 -11.07 18.84
CA ASN A 4 7.00 -11.20 18.08
C ASN A 4 6.42 -9.78 17.91
N TYR A 5 6.05 -9.40 16.69
CA TYR A 5 5.47 -8.07 16.40
C TYR A 5 4.36 -7.70 17.39
N ALA A 6 3.52 -8.67 17.74
CA ALA A 6 2.44 -8.52 18.70
C ALA A 6 2.91 -8.12 20.11
N ASP A 7 4.05 -8.65 20.56
CA ASP A 7 4.61 -8.38 21.89
C ASP A 7 5.15 -6.94 21.99
N ALA A 8 5.42 -6.28 20.84
CA ALA A 8 5.94 -4.92 20.77
C ALA A 8 4.84 -3.84 20.73
N LEU A 9 3.59 -4.22 20.47
CA LEU A 9 2.44 -3.30 20.39
C LEU A 9 2.00 -2.81 21.77
N LYS A 10 1.36 -1.64 21.81
CA LYS A 10 0.63 -1.23 23.03
C LYS A 10 -0.50 -2.20 23.37
N PRO A 11 -0.88 -2.30 24.65
CA PRO A 11 -2.13 -2.94 25.04
C PRO A 11 -3.31 -2.30 24.31
N TYR A 12 -4.24 -3.14 23.84
CA TYR A 12 -5.43 -2.67 23.14
C TYR A 12 -6.57 -3.67 23.30
N ASP A 13 -7.68 -3.24 23.89
CA ASP A 13 -8.76 -4.17 24.29
C ASP A 13 -9.54 -4.71 23.10
N ASN A 14 -9.78 -3.88 22.08
CA ASN A 14 -10.62 -4.26 20.95
C ASN A 14 -9.84 -4.98 19.85
N LYS A 15 -9.55 -6.27 20.04
CA LYS A 15 -8.89 -7.10 19.01
C LYS A 15 -9.83 -7.58 17.91
N GLY A 16 -11.12 -7.22 17.93
CA GLY A 16 -12.15 -7.71 17.01
C GLY A 16 -12.74 -9.06 17.42
N VAL A 17 -13.39 -9.74 16.49
CA VAL A 17 -13.97 -11.07 16.69
C VAL A 17 -12.87 -12.13 16.52
N LEU A 18 -12.66 -12.92 17.57
CA LEU A 18 -11.58 -13.90 17.69
C LEU A 18 -12.11 -15.32 17.56
N GLY A 19 -11.31 -16.22 16.98
CA GLY A 19 -11.59 -17.66 16.97
C GLY A 19 -12.88 -18.04 16.24
N ILE A 20 -13.25 -17.29 15.19
CA ILE A 20 -14.38 -17.65 14.32
C ILE A 20 -14.15 -19.09 13.80
N PRO A 21 -15.16 -19.98 13.83
CA PRO A 21 -15.00 -21.33 13.31
C PRO A 21 -14.57 -21.32 11.83
N GLU A 22 -13.60 -22.15 11.50
CA GLU A 22 -13.20 -22.38 10.12
C GLU A 22 -14.27 -23.21 9.39
N ARG A 23 -14.42 -22.94 8.11
CA ARG A 23 -15.25 -23.68 7.17
C ARG A 23 -14.39 -24.15 6.01
N PHE A 24 -14.79 -25.27 5.43
CA PHE A 24 -14.09 -25.91 4.32
C PHE A 24 -15.15 -26.30 3.28
N ASP A 25 -15.00 -25.76 2.07
CA ASP A 25 -15.78 -26.20 0.92
C ASP A 25 -15.29 -27.60 0.52
N ALA A 26 -16.14 -28.39 -0.14
CA ALA A 26 -15.72 -29.70 -0.65
C ALA A 26 -14.63 -29.52 -1.74
N PRO A 27 -13.70 -30.49 -1.94
CA PRO A 27 -12.65 -30.37 -2.94
C PRO A 27 -13.16 -30.06 -4.36
N GLU A 28 -14.29 -30.66 -4.76
CA GLU A 28 -14.93 -30.43 -6.05
C GLU A 28 -15.49 -29.01 -6.17
N GLU A 29 -16.01 -28.46 -5.05
CA GLU A 29 -16.50 -27.09 -4.97
C GLU A 29 -15.33 -26.08 -5.01
N ILE A 30 -14.20 -26.40 -4.38
CA ILE A 30 -12.97 -25.58 -4.47
C ILE A 30 -12.49 -25.52 -5.92
N GLU A 31 -12.43 -26.65 -6.61
CA GLU A 31 -12.03 -26.72 -8.03
C GLU A 31 -12.97 -25.88 -8.91
N GLU A 32 -14.29 -26.05 -8.77
CA GLU A 32 -15.27 -25.30 -9.57
C GLU A 32 -15.16 -23.78 -9.34
N LYS A 33 -15.05 -23.36 -8.07
CA LYS A 33 -14.89 -21.95 -7.72
C LYS A 33 -13.53 -21.40 -8.17
N ALA A 34 -12.45 -22.18 -8.09
CA ALA A 34 -11.14 -21.80 -8.59
C ALA A 34 -11.13 -21.63 -10.11
N LYS A 35 -11.85 -22.48 -10.84
CA LYS A 35 -12.07 -22.32 -12.29
C LYS A 35 -12.81 -21.03 -12.60
N GLN A 36 -13.92 -20.74 -11.89
CA GLN A 36 -14.66 -19.49 -12.07
C GLN A 36 -13.78 -18.27 -11.78
N LEU A 37 -12.97 -18.33 -10.72
CA LEU A 37 -12.04 -17.28 -10.36
C LEU A 37 -10.97 -17.07 -11.44
N ALA A 38 -10.41 -18.14 -12.00
CA ALA A 38 -9.45 -18.07 -13.10
C ALA A 38 -10.05 -17.39 -14.35
N GLU A 39 -11.32 -17.65 -14.67
CA GLU A 39 -12.02 -16.95 -15.75
C GLU A 39 -12.17 -15.46 -15.47
N TRP A 40 -12.54 -15.07 -14.24
CA TRP A 40 -12.63 -13.67 -13.85
C TRP A 40 -11.27 -12.98 -13.87
N ILE A 41 -10.21 -13.63 -13.40
CA ILE A 41 -8.83 -13.12 -13.48
C ILE A 41 -8.43 -12.89 -14.95
N ARG A 42 -8.76 -13.84 -15.84
CA ARG A 42 -8.46 -13.72 -17.27
C ARG A 42 -9.20 -12.56 -17.94
N ALA A 43 -10.43 -12.29 -17.51
CA ALA A 43 -11.27 -11.23 -18.08
C ALA A 43 -11.01 -9.84 -17.48
N ALA A 44 -10.51 -9.77 -16.25
CA ALA A 44 -10.30 -8.52 -15.52
C ALA A 44 -9.25 -7.63 -16.19
N LYS A 45 -9.58 -6.35 -16.36
CA LYS A 45 -8.62 -5.33 -16.84
C LYS A 45 -7.77 -4.80 -15.69
N CYS A 46 -8.34 -4.76 -14.49
CA CYS A 46 -7.69 -4.30 -13.27
C CYS A 46 -8.05 -5.23 -12.09
N CYS A 47 -7.26 -6.30 -11.94
CA CYS A 47 -7.31 -7.16 -10.77
C CYS A 47 -6.42 -6.60 -9.65
N VAL A 48 -6.98 -6.45 -8.45
CA VAL A 48 -6.28 -6.01 -7.23
C VAL A 48 -6.42 -7.06 -6.14
N LEU A 49 -5.30 -7.43 -5.52
CA LEU A 49 -5.28 -8.40 -4.42
C LEU A 49 -5.18 -7.70 -3.07
N HIS A 50 -5.86 -8.28 -2.07
CA HIS A 50 -5.87 -7.79 -0.69
C HIS A 50 -5.45 -8.93 0.25
N THR A 51 -4.23 -8.90 0.78
CA THR A 51 -3.68 -10.02 1.55
C THR A 51 -3.67 -9.74 3.05
N GLY A 52 -3.96 -10.77 3.84
CA GLY A 52 -3.77 -10.77 5.30
C GLY A 52 -2.97 -11.98 5.78
N ALA A 53 -2.91 -12.14 7.11
CA ALA A 53 -1.99 -13.07 7.75
C ALA A 53 -2.21 -14.55 7.35
N GLY A 54 -3.42 -14.89 6.89
CA GLY A 54 -3.76 -16.25 6.44
C GLY A 54 -2.87 -16.77 5.33
N ILE A 55 -2.35 -15.91 4.43
CA ILE A 55 -1.46 -16.35 3.35
C ILE A 55 -0.06 -16.76 3.82
N SER A 56 0.29 -16.42 5.06
CA SER A 56 1.60 -16.68 5.67
C SER A 56 1.56 -17.85 6.68
N THR A 57 0.39 -18.42 6.94
CA THR A 57 0.23 -19.51 7.93
C THR A 57 0.99 -20.78 7.56
N THR A 58 1.06 -21.15 6.29
CA THR A 58 1.85 -22.31 5.82
C THR A 58 3.36 -22.04 5.82
N ALA A 59 3.80 -20.80 6.02
CA ALA A 59 5.19 -20.45 6.32
C ALA A 59 5.53 -20.59 7.82
N GLY A 60 4.58 -21.02 8.65
CA GLY A 60 4.73 -21.15 10.09
C GLY A 60 4.54 -19.84 10.86
N ILE A 61 4.06 -18.77 10.21
CA ILE A 61 3.71 -17.51 10.88
C ILE A 61 2.26 -17.60 11.37
N ALA A 62 2.04 -17.46 12.67
CA ALA A 62 0.68 -17.44 13.21
C ALA A 62 -0.14 -16.28 12.64
N ASP A 63 -1.42 -16.52 12.35
CA ASP A 63 -2.34 -15.43 12.08
C ASP A 63 -2.73 -14.68 13.37
N PHE A 64 -3.62 -13.70 13.26
CA PHE A 64 -4.06 -12.93 14.42
C PHE A 64 -5.34 -13.44 15.09
N ARG A 65 -6.31 -13.95 14.32
CA ARG A 65 -7.71 -14.17 14.77
C ARG A 65 -8.25 -15.55 14.46
N GLY A 66 -7.44 -16.41 13.82
CA GLY A 66 -7.72 -17.81 13.62
C GLY A 66 -7.96 -18.55 14.94
N PRO A 67 -8.36 -19.82 14.91
CA PRO A 67 -8.52 -20.65 16.10
C PRO A 67 -7.27 -20.65 17.01
N ASN A 68 -6.09 -20.61 16.38
CA ASN A 68 -4.78 -20.56 17.02
C ASN A 68 -4.04 -19.22 16.78
N GLY A 69 -4.79 -18.17 16.41
CA GLY A 69 -4.22 -16.86 16.15
C GLY A 69 -3.69 -16.18 17.40
N VAL A 70 -2.76 -15.24 17.23
CA VAL A 70 -2.08 -14.53 18.33
C VAL A 70 -3.08 -13.93 19.33
N TRP A 71 -4.09 -13.18 18.87
CA TRP A 71 -5.08 -12.56 19.75
C TRP A 71 -6.05 -13.58 20.35
N THR A 72 -6.40 -14.62 19.60
CA THR A 72 -7.28 -15.70 20.09
C THR A 72 -6.64 -16.47 21.25
N LEU A 73 -5.35 -16.77 21.15
CA LEU A 73 -4.62 -17.47 22.20
C LEU A 73 -4.27 -16.54 23.36
N GLU A 74 -3.93 -15.27 23.10
CA GLU A 74 -3.76 -14.25 24.16
C GLU A 74 -5.00 -14.14 25.05
N ALA A 75 -6.21 -14.09 24.46
CA ALA A 75 -7.47 -14.05 25.19
C ALA A 75 -7.70 -15.31 26.07
N LYS A 76 -7.06 -16.43 25.71
CA LYS A 76 -7.05 -17.69 26.48
C LYS A 76 -5.84 -17.81 27.41
N LYS A 77 -5.01 -16.76 27.55
CA LYS A 77 -3.75 -16.75 28.31
C LYS A 77 -2.74 -17.80 27.81
N GLN A 78 -2.74 -18.05 26.50
CA GLN A 78 -1.83 -18.94 25.79
C GLN A 78 -1.00 -18.16 24.79
N LYS A 79 0.12 -18.73 24.33
CA LYS A 79 0.98 -18.12 23.32
C LYS A 79 0.83 -18.87 22.00
N ALA A 80 0.67 -18.13 20.91
CA ALA A 80 0.72 -18.70 19.57
C ALA A 80 2.13 -19.17 19.22
N GLU A 81 2.21 -20.36 18.62
CA GLU A 81 3.45 -20.84 18.02
C GLU A 81 3.65 -20.16 16.67
N SER A 82 4.82 -19.56 16.48
CA SER A 82 5.20 -18.90 15.24
C SER A 82 6.70 -19.03 15.04
N VAL A 83 7.12 -19.25 13.80
CA VAL A 83 8.55 -19.19 13.44
C VAL A 83 9.08 -17.77 13.57
N ASN A 84 10.40 -17.64 13.62
CA ASN A 84 11.05 -16.34 13.51
C ASN A 84 10.77 -15.75 12.12
N PHE A 85 10.40 -14.47 12.06
CA PHE A 85 10.11 -13.83 10.77
C PHE A 85 11.28 -13.93 9.79
N GLU A 86 12.53 -13.85 10.27
CA GLU A 86 13.75 -13.97 9.46
C GLU A 86 13.93 -15.36 8.82
N GLU A 87 13.40 -16.39 9.46
CA GLU A 87 13.45 -17.79 9.01
C GLU A 87 12.27 -18.16 8.11
N ALA A 88 11.16 -17.43 8.19
CA ALA A 88 9.98 -17.68 7.39
C ALA A 88 10.29 -17.57 5.89
N ILE A 89 9.82 -18.54 5.10
CA ILE A 89 9.98 -18.58 3.65
C ILE A 89 8.64 -18.25 3.00
N PRO A 90 8.58 -17.41 1.95
CA PRO A 90 7.33 -17.12 1.26
C PRO A 90 6.58 -18.39 0.84
N THR A 91 5.25 -18.36 0.97
CA THR A 91 4.38 -19.49 0.66
C THR A 91 4.14 -19.64 -0.85
N PHE A 92 3.52 -20.74 -1.27
CA PHE A 92 3.12 -20.90 -2.67
C PHE A 92 2.24 -19.73 -3.14
N THR A 93 1.31 -19.27 -2.29
CA THR A 93 0.47 -18.10 -2.57
C THR A 93 1.30 -16.86 -2.90
N HIS A 94 2.39 -16.58 -2.17
CA HIS A 94 3.26 -15.43 -2.47
C HIS A 94 3.90 -15.55 -3.86
N PHE A 95 4.42 -16.73 -4.22
CA PHE A 95 5.02 -16.95 -5.54
C PHE A 95 3.97 -16.96 -6.66
N ALA A 96 2.76 -17.46 -6.41
CA ALA A 96 1.65 -17.40 -7.36
C ALA A 96 1.26 -15.95 -7.65
N ILE A 97 1.22 -15.08 -6.63
CA ILE A 97 0.99 -13.64 -6.80
C ILE A 97 2.07 -12.99 -7.68
N ASN A 98 3.35 -13.34 -7.48
CA ASN A 98 4.43 -12.85 -8.34
C ASN A 98 4.25 -13.31 -9.79
N ALA A 99 3.86 -14.57 -10.00
CA ALA A 99 3.63 -15.10 -11.35
C ALA A 99 2.43 -14.44 -12.05
N LEU A 100 1.34 -14.17 -11.32
CA LEU A 100 0.18 -13.44 -11.83
C LEU A 100 0.50 -11.99 -12.20
N GLU A 101 1.31 -11.32 -11.38
CA GLU A 101 1.81 -9.98 -11.66
C GLU A 101 2.67 -9.98 -12.92
N LYS A 102 3.64 -10.89 -13.02
CA LYS A 102 4.53 -11.03 -14.18
C LYS A 102 3.78 -11.36 -15.47
N ALA A 103 2.70 -12.14 -15.37
CA ALA A 103 1.81 -12.43 -16.49
C ALA A 103 0.85 -11.27 -16.83
N GLY A 104 0.86 -10.19 -16.05
CA GLY A 104 0.07 -8.98 -16.29
C GLY A 104 -1.38 -9.06 -15.80
N PHE A 105 -1.78 -10.13 -15.10
CA PHE A 105 -3.13 -10.29 -14.57
C PHE A 105 -3.37 -9.41 -13.34
N VAL A 106 -2.43 -9.38 -12.39
CA VAL A 106 -2.53 -8.57 -11.17
C VAL A 106 -1.88 -7.21 -11.38
N LYS A 107 -2.62 -6.13 -11.10
CA LYS A 107 -2.13 -4.75 -11.26
C LYS A 107 -1.53 -4.18 -9.98
N PHE A 108 -2.04 -4.59 -8.83
CA PHE A 108 -1.62 -4.06 -7.54
C PHE A 108 -1.95 -5.02 -6.41
N VAL A 109 -1.11 -5.00 -5.36
CA VAL A 109 -1.31 -5.77 -4.13
C VAL A 109 -1.39 -4.80 -2.96
N VAL A 110 -2.44 -4.94 -2.15
CA VAL A 110 -2.61 -4.23 -0.88
C VAL A 110 -2.45 -5.26 0.24
N SER A 111 -1.40 -5.14 1.04
CA SER A 111 -1.11 -6.08 2.12
C SER A 111 -1.30 -5.45 3.49
N GLN A 112 -2.03 -6.17 4.36
CA GLN A 112 -2.12 -5.88 5.79
C GLN A 112 -1.01 -6.56 6.60
N ASN A 113 -0.18 -7.39 5.96
CA ASN A 113 0.88 -8.14 6.62
C ASN A 113 2.10 -7.27 6.84
N VAL A 114 2.73 -7.47 8.01
CA VAL A 114 3.98 -6.82 8.39
C VAL A 114 5.20 -7.75 8.25
N ASP A 115 4.98 -8.99 7.83
CA ASP A 115 5.98 -10.09 7.77
C ASP A 115 7.07 -9.91 6.69
N GLY A 116 6.87 -8.99 5.75
CA GLY A 116 7.79 -8.72 4.65
C GLY A 116 7.91 -9.81 3.59
N LEU A 117 7.06 -10.85 3.60
CA LEU A 117 7.18 -11.99 2.69
C LEU A 117 6.87 -11.65 1.23
N HIS A 118 6.03 -10.65 0.95
CA HIS A 118 5.85 -10.14 -0.43
C HIS A 118 7.15 -9.58 -1.01
N ILE A 119 7.87 -8.75 -0.26
CA ILE A 119 9.15 -8.20 -0.71
C ILE A 119 10.20 -9.31 -0.83
N ARG A 120 10.25 -10.22 0.15
CA ARG A 120 11.21 -11.33 0.18
C ARG A 120 10.93 -12.42 -0.85
N SER A 121 9.69 -12.54 -1.36
CA SER A 121 9.38 -13.39 -2.51
C SER A 121 9.88 -12.78 -3.83
N GLY A 122 10.22 -11.49 -3.84
CA GLY A 122 10.60 -10.74 -5.04
C GLY A 122 9.45 -9.96 -5.68
N PHE A 123 8.32 -9.75 -4.98
CA PHE A 123 7.22 -8.94 -5.51
C PHE A 123 7.67 -7.48 -5.75
N PRO A 124 7.30 -6.85 -6.88
CA PRO A 124 7.73 -5.50 -7.22
C PRO A 124 7.16 -4.43 -6.29
N VAL A 125 8.06 -3.61 -5.74
CA VAL A 125 7.76 -2.59 -4.71
C VAL A 125 6.92 -1.42 -5.23
N ASP A 126 6.93 -1.11 -6.54
CA ASP A 126 6.00 -0.12 -7.16
C ASP A 126 4.54 -0.57 -7.18
N ARG A 127 4.29 -1.88 -7.05
CA ARG A 127 2.96 -2.46 -7.20
C ARG A 127 2.41 -3.03 -5.89
N LEU A 128 3.04 -2.67 -4.76
CA LEU A 128 2.70 -3.11 -3.42
C LEU A 128 2.37 -1.89 -2.53
N ALA A 129 1.34 -2.02 -1.71
CA ALA A 129 1.08 -1.14 -0.58
C ALA A 129 1.10 -1.95 0.72
N GLU A 130 2.00 -1.59 1.63
CA GLU A 130 2.18 -2.22 2.94
C GLU A 130 1.42 -1.37 3.98
N VAL A 131 0.10 -1.54 4.06
CA VAL A 131 -0.76 -0.58 4.76
C VAL A 131 -0.62 -0.62 6.28
N HIS A 132 -0.11 -1.72 6.84
CA HIS A 132 0.27 -1.79 8.26
C HIS A 132 1.78 -1.72 8.48
N GLY A 133 2.53 -1.44 7.42
CA GLY A 133 3.97 -1.40 7.46
C GLY A 133 4.65 -2.76 7.27
N ASN A 134 5.94 -2.82 7.59
CA ASN A 134 6.80 -3.98 7.44
C ASN A 134 7.91 -3.94 8.52
N ILE A 135 8.03 -5.01 9.31
CA ILE A 135 8.98 -5.11 10.43
C ILE A 135 10.46 -5.18 9.99
N PHE A 136 10.72 -5.42 8.71
CA PHE A 136 12.05 -5.39 8.11
C PHE A 136 12.38 -4.02 7.51
N ALA A 137 11.44 -3.07 7.51
CA ALA A 137 11.61 -1.78 6.87
C ALA A 137 11.85 -0.66 7.88
N GLU A 138 12.83 0.18 7.57
CA GLU A 138 13.04 1.47 8.22
C GLU A 138 12.66 2.59 7.25
N LYS A 139 12.15 3.72 7.76
CA LYS A 139 11.77 4.89 6.96
C LYS A 139 12.47 6.14 7.47
N CYS A 140 13.05 6.92 6.57
CA CYS A 140 13.64 8.20 6.96
C CYS A 140 12.57 9.24 7.30
N ASN A 141 12.63 9.84 8.48
CA ASN A 141 11.71 10.91 8.90
C ASN A 141 11.86 12.24 8.15
N ARG A 142 12.87 12.35 7.27
CA ARG A 142 13.16 13.57 6.51
C ARG A 142 12.96 13.43 5.01
N CYS A 143 13.55 12.40 4.40
CA CYS A 143 13.42 12.17 2.95
C CYS A 143 12.40 11.09 2.59
N PHE A 144 11.78 10.46 3.60
CA PHE A 144 10.75 9.42 3.46
C PHE A 144 11.19 8.12 2.78
N LYS A 145 12.46 8.04 2.35
CA LYS A 145 13.03 6.83 1.75
C LYS A 145 12.93 5.64 2.71
N ARG A 146 12.45 4.52 2.20
CA ARG A 146 12.46 3.22 2.90
C ARG A 146 13.76 2.46 2.66
N PHE A 147 14.15 1.71 3.69
CA PHE A 147 15.31 0.83 3.70
C PHE A 147 14.85 -0.53 4.21
N TYR A 148 14.80 -1.52 3.32
CA TYR A 148 14.44 -2.89 3.68
C TYR A 148 15.70 -3.63 4.15
N ARG A 149 15.59 -4.30 5.30
CA ARG A 149 16.68 -5.00 5.97
C ARG A 149 16.50 -6.52 5.83
N ASN A 150 17.57 -7.25 6.10
CA ASN A 150 17.57 -8.71 6.19
C ASN A 150 17.28 -9.22 7.63
N HIS A 151 17.03 -8.30 8.56
CA HIS A 151 16.71 -8.57 9.96
C HIS A 151 15.53 -7.70 10.39
N VAL A 152 14.82 -8.13 11.43
CA VAL A 152 13.76 -7.33 12.03
C VAL A 152 14.34 -6.06 12.67
N VAL A 153 13.70 -4.91 12.47
CA VAL A 153 14.18 -3.61 12.96
C VAL A 153 14.11 -3.51 14.49
N GLY A 154 13.19 -4.26 15.12
CA GLY A 154 13.11 -4.41 16.57
C GLY A 154 12.33 -3.33 17.32
N THR A 155 11.69 -2.40 16.60
CA THR A 155 10.76 -1.41 17.16
C THR A 155 9.49 -1.34 16.32
N VAL A 156 8.40 -0.86 16.92
CA VAL A 156 7.10 -0.61 16.27
C VAL A 156 6.54 0.71 16.75
N GLY A 157 5.74 1.35 15.91
CA GLY A 157 5.08 2.62 16.17
C GLY A 157 5.88 3.83 15.73
N PHE A 158 6.59 3.71 14.59
CA PHE A 158 7.39 4.78 14.00
C PHE A 158 8.45 5.38 14.94
N LYS A 159 9.00 4.55 15.82
CA LYS A 159 10.04 4.91 16.78
C LYS A 159 11.39 5.03 16.07
N LEU A 160 12.25 5.92 16.58
CA LEU A 160 13.61 6.07 16.07
C LEU A 160 14.40 4.78 16.29
N THR A 161 15.08 4.31 15.25
CA THR A 161 15.91 3.09 15.30
C THR A 161 17.35 3.36 15.74
N GLY A 162 17.68 4.64 15.94
CA GLY A 162 19.03 5.11 16.27
C GLY A 162 19.98 5.20 15.07
N LYS A 163 19.51 4.86 13.86
CA LYS A 163 20.34 4.90 12.63
C LYS A 163 20.11 6.20 11.84
N PRO A 164 21.17 6.83 11.30
CA PRO A 164 21.01 7.94 10.37
C PRO A 164 20.54 7.45 9.00
N CYS A 165 19.87 8.32 8.27
CA CYS A 165 19.44 8.01 6.91
C CYS A 165 20.63 7.81 5.96
N GLU A 166 20.65 6.65 5.31
CA GLU A 166 21.67 6.25 4.33
C GLU A 166 21.46 6.90 2.95
N ALA A 167 20.39 7.69 2.77
CA ALA A 167 20.17 8.43 1.54
C ALA A 167 21.11 9.64 1.43
N GLY A 168 21.67 9.83 0.25
CA GLY A 168 22.32 11.07 -0.16
C GLY A 168 21.95 11.39 -1.61
N ARG A 169 21.95 12.69 -1.95
CA ARG A 169 22.06 13.13 -3.35
C ARG A 169 23.50 13.60 -3.53
N THR A 170 24.11 13.32 -4.68
CA THR A 170 25.46 13.78 -5.10
C THR A 170 26.10 14.82 -4.18
N GLY A 171 26.96 14.36 -3.26
CA GLY A 171 27.75 15.20 -2.35
C GLY A 171 27.08 15.69 -1.07
N ARG A 172 25.79 15.39 -0.80
CA ARG A 172 25.10 15.75 0.45
C ARG A 172 24.26 14.60 1.02
N SER A 173 24.57 14.19 2.24
CA SER A 173 23.77 13.24 3.01
C SER A 173 22.43 13.85 3.44
N CYS A 174 21.38 13.03 3.53
CA CYS A 174 20.05 13.46 3.98
C CYS A 174 20.07 14.00 5.41
N ARG A 175 20.91 13.41 6.28
CA ARG A 175 20.98 13.70 7.73
C ARG A 175 19.67 13.50 8.49
N GLY A 176 18.67 12.84 7.88
CA GLY A 176 17.47 12.40 8.60
C GLY A 176 17.79 11.24 9.53
N GLN A 177 16.86 10.91 10.42
CA GLN A 177 16.94 9.73 11.27
C GLN A 177 15.97 8.68 10.73
N LEU A 178 16.32 7.42 10.91
CA LEU A 178 15.46 6.29 10.55
C LEU A 178 14.49 5.99 11.69
N THR A 179 13.23 5.75 11.33
CA THR A 179 12.20 5.16 12.18
C THR A 179 11.91 3.75 11.70
N ASP A 180 11.33 2.90 12.55
CA ASP A 180 10.66 1.70 12.04
C ASP A 180 9.51 2.10 11.09
N PHE A 181 9.01 1.12 10.36
CA PHE A 181 7.87 1.25 9.48
C PHE A 181 6.82 0.19 9.80
N ALA A 182 6.52 -0.06 11.08
CA ALA A 182 5.45 -0.97 11.48
C ALA A 182 4.48 -0.22 12.42
N LEU A 183 3.17 -0.32 12.16
CA LEU A 183 2.18 0.44 12.93
C LEU A 183 2.00 -0.12 14.35
N ASP A 184 1.78 0.79 15.30
CA ASP A 184 1.09 0.51 16.55
C ASP A 184 -0.43 0.77 16.39
N TRP A 185 -1.24 0.47 17.41
CA TRP A 185 -2.71 0.57 17.31
C TRP A 185 -3.25 1.97 17.02
N ASP A 186 -2.59 3.00 17.55
CA ASP A 186 -3.05 4.40 17.44
C ASP A 186 -2.45 5.14 16.24
N ASP A 187 -1.61 4.47 15.45
CA ASP A 187 -0.92 5.11 14.34
C ASP A 187 -1.81 5.23 13.11
N GLU A 188 -1.64 6.33 12.39
CA GLU A 188 -2.27 6.51 11.08
C GLU A 188 -1.65 5.57 10.05
N LEU A 189 -2.48 5.06 9.12
CA LEU A 189 -1.98 4.32 7.97
C LEU A 189 -0.99 5.19 7.18
N PRO A 190 0.05 4.59 6.56
CA PRO A 190 0.97 5.34 5.72
C PRO A 190 0.23 5.92 4.52
N GLU A 191 -0.06 7.22 4.58
CA GLU A 191 -0.91 7.95 3.63
C GLU A 191 -0.57 7.67 2.16
N PRO A 192 0.71 7.58 1.73
CA PRO A 192 0.99 7.26 0.34
C PRO A 192 0.54 5.85 -0.11
N ASP A 193 0.77 4.82 0.71
CA ASP A 193 0.37 3.44 0.43
C ASP A 193 -1.15 3.34 0.49
N PHE A 194 -1.77 3.96 1.48
CA PHE A 194 -3.22 3.94 1.63
C PHE A 194 -3.91 4.65 0.47
N LYS A 195 -3.38 5.80 0.03
CA LYS A 195 -3.88 6.52 -1.14
C LYS A 195 -3.75 5.72 -2.43
N LEU A 196 -2.60 5.08 -2.68
CA LEU A 196 -2.44 4.19 -3.83
C LEU A 196 -3.41 3.01 -3.75
N SER A 197 -3.58 2.44 -2.56
CA SER A 197 -4.54 1.35 -2.31
C SER A 197 -5.96 1.77 -2.66
N GLN A 198 -6.40 2.97 -2.25
CA GLN A 198 -7.71 3.51 -2.59
C GLN A 198 -7.86 3.75 -4.10
N GLN A 199 -6.80 4.24 -4.77
CA GLN A 199 -6.81 4.48 -6.21
C GLN A 199 -6.95 3.19 -7.01
N TYR A 200 -6.13 2.17 -6.72
CA TYR A 200 -6.18 0.89 -7.42
C TYR A 200 -7.44 0.10 -7.07
N ALA A 201 -7.80 -0.02 -5.79
CA ALA A 201 -9.02 -0.72 -5.39
C ALA A 201 -10.29 -0.02 -5.90
N GLY A 202 -10.25 1.32 -5.97
CA GLY A 202 -11.31 2.14 -6.56
C GLY A 202 -11.29 2.22 -8.08
N ALA A 203 -10.36 1.56 -8.77
CA ALA A 203 -10.34 1.40 -10.23
C ALA A 203 -10.52 -0.08 -10.65
N ALA A 204 -10.44 -1.01 -9.70
CA ALA A 204 -10.51 -2.44 -9.94
C ALA A 204 -11.88 -2.86 -10.50
N ASP A 205 -11.85 -3.76 -11.47
CA ASP A 205 -13.01 -4.54 -11.93
C ASP A 205 -13.02 -5.96 -11.33
N LEU A 206 -11.94 -6.35 -10.62
CA LEU A 206 -11.86 -7.53 -9.78
C LEU A 206 -11.01 -7.25 -8.54
N SER A 207 -11.58 -7.41 -7.35
CA SER A 207 -10.86 -7.39 -6.07
C SER A 207 -10.91 -8.77 -5.42
N ILE A 208 -9.76 -9.30 -5.03
CA ILE A 208 -9.66 -10.62 -4.38
C ILE A 208 -9.02 -10.45 -3.01
N SER A 209 -9.71 -10.83 -1.94
CA SER A 209 -9.12 -10.90 -0.60
C SER A 209 -8.65 -12.31 -0.27
N LEU A 210 -7.39 -12.44 0.16
CA LEU A 210 -6.72 -13.69 0.47
C LEU A 210 -6.30 -13.70 1.94
N GLY A 211 -6.81 -14.64 2.74
CA GLY A 211 -6.33 -14.89 4.10
C GLY A 211 -6.52 -13.70 5.05
N THR A 212 -7.63 -12.97 4.94
CA THR A 212 -7.95 -11.83 5.81
C THR A 212 -9.41 -11.85 6.23
N THR A 213 -9.67 -11.61 7.51
CA THR A 213 -11.05 -11.49 8.04
C THR A 213 -11.66 -10.11 7.76
N LEU A 214 -10.90 -9.17 7.19
CA LEU A 214 -11.33 -7.82 6.81
C LEU A 214 -11.90 -6.97 7.96
N GLN A 215 -11.57 -7.30 9.21
CA GLN A 215 -12.11 -6.61 10.38
C GLN A 215 -11.45 -5.25 10.66
N ILE A 216 -10.18 -5.07 10.27
CA ILE A 216 -9.44 -3.82 10.53
C ILE A 216 -9.82 -2.77 9.52
N LYS A 217 -10.33 -1.63 9.99
CA LYS A 217 -10.67 -0.48 9.14
C LYS A 217 -9.58 0.59 9.21
N PRO A 218 -9.33 1.33 8.11
CA PRO A 218 -10.08 1.30 6.84
C PRO A 218 -9.62 0.22 5.85
N ALA A 219 -8.50 -0.47 6.08
CA ALA A 219 -7.90 -1.42 5.13
C ALA A 219 -8.88 -2.54 4.67
N GLY A 220 -9.63 -3.13 5.60
CA GLY A 220 -10.60 -4.19 5.35
C GLY A 220 -11.78 -3.78 4.46
N ASN A 221 -12.07 -2.48 4.34
CA ASN A 221 -13.12 -1.99 3.45
C ASN A 221 -12.64 -1.82 1.99
N LEU A 222 -11.32 -1.83 1.73
CA LEU A 222 -10.77 -1.56 0.40
C LEU A 222 -11.27 -2.53 -0.70
N PRO A 223 -11.42 -3.84 -0.47
CA PRO A 223 -11.95 -4.76 -1.50
C PRO A 223 -13.36 -4.38 -2.00
N LEU A 224 -14.16 -3.71 -1.15
CA LEU A 224 -15.51 -3.29 -1.53
C LEU A 224 -15.54 -2.11 -2.51
N LEU A 225 -14.41 -1.43 -2.71
CA LEU A 225 -14.34 -0.31 -3.65
C LEU A 225 -14.55 -0.78 -5.10
N ALA A 226 -14.13 -2.00 -5.45
CA ALA A 226 -14.37 -2.58 -6.78
C ALA A 226 -15.86 -2.67 -7.12
N LYS A 227 -16.72 -2.99 -6.13
CA LYS A 227 -18.18 -3.07 -6.35
C LYS A 227 -18.79 -1.73 -6.75
N LYS A 228 -18.20 -0.60 -6.34
CA LYS A 228 -18.66 0.74 -6.77
C LYS A 228 -18.49 0.96 -8.27
N ASN A 229 -17.55 0.25 -8.90
CA ASN A 229 -17.30 0.27 -10.33
C ASN A 229 -17.95 -0.90 -11.08
N ARG A 230 -18.93 -1.58 -10.46
CA ARG A 230 -19.55 -2.80 -11.00
C ARG A 230 -18.54 -3.96 -11.18
N GLY A 231 -17.40 -3.90 -10.48
CA GLY A 231 -16.44 -5.00 -10.42
C GLY A 231 -16.87 -6.08 -9.43
N HIS A 232 -16.20 -7.23 -9.52
CA HIS A 232 -16.42 -8.36 -8.62
C HIS A 232 -15.54 -8.27 -7.36
N PHE A 233 -16.08 -8.71 -6.23
CA PHE A 233 -15.35 -8.94 -5.00
C PHE A 233 -15.33 -10.44 -4.67
N VAL A 234 -14.13 -11.00 -4.51
CA VAL A 234 -13.90 -12.42 -4.18
C VAL A 234 -13.27 -12.53 -2.80
N SER A 235 -13.78 -13.44 -1.98
CA SER A 235 -13.30 -13.75 -0.64
C SER A 235 -12.71 -15.16 -0.61
N ILE A 236 -11.44 -15.31 -0.28
CA ILE A 236 -10.78 -16.61 -0.05
C ILE A 236 -10.26 -16.61 1.39
N ASN A 237 -11.01 -17.26 2.27
CA ASN A 237 -10.70 -17.33 3.69
C ASN A 237 -11.42 -18.51 4.36
N LEU A 238 -10.75 -19.18 5.29
CA LEU A 238 -11.35 -20.29 6.05
C LEU A 238 -12.45 -19.80 7.00
N GLN A 239 -12.26 -18.65 7.64
CA GLN A 239 -13.24 -18.05 8.54
C GLN A 239 -14.18 -17.09 7.80
N ASP A 240 -15.37 -16.86 8.35
CA ASP A 240 -16.24 -15.77 7.89
C ASP A 240 -15.54 -14.42 7.98
N THR A 241 -15.61 -13.63 6.91
CA THR A 241 -15.05 -12.27 6.84
C THR A 241 -16.10 -11.22 7.20
N ALA A 242 -15.66 -10.01 7.57
CA ALA A 242 -16.54 -8.88 7.86
C ALA A 242 -17.44 -8.47 6.66
N HIS A 243 -17.11 -8.92 5.46
CA HIS A 243 -17.75 -8.52 4.21
C HIS A 243 -18.27 -9.70 3.39
N GLU A 244 -18.38 -10.88 4.00
CA GLU A 244 -18.71 -12.13 3.30
C GLU A 244 -19.98 -12.03 2.44
N LYS A 245 -21.05 -11.45 3.00
CA LYS A 245 -22.34 -11.28 2.31
C LYS A 245 -22.29 -10.37 1.08
N LYS A 246 -21.17 -9.66 0.87
CA LYS A 246 -20.95 -8.77 -0.28
C LYS A 246 -20.05 -9.41 -1.33
N ALA A 247 -19.43 -10.55 -1.04
CA ALA A 247 -18.61 -11.28 -2.00
C ALA A 247 -19.51 -11.85 -3.11
N ASP A 248 -19.08 -11.69 -4.35
CA ASP A 248 -19.69 -12.32 -5.52
C ASP A 248 -19.26 -13.78 -5.63
N LEU A 249 -18.09 -14.12 -5.05
CA LEU A 249 -17.59 -15.48 -4.89
C LEU A 249 -16.88 -15.60 -3.54
N SER A 250 -17.25 -16.62 -2.76
CA SER A 250 -16.58 -16.98 -1.50
C SER A 250 -16.05 -18.40 -1.60
N ILE A 251 -14.76 -18.58 -1.37
CA ILE A 251 -14.07 -19.87 -1.37
C ILE A 251 -13.55 -20.15 0.04
N ARG A 252 -14.03 -21.23 0.64
CA ARG A 252 -13.61 -21.71 1.98
C ARG A 252 -12.53 -22.76 1.82
N GLY A 253 -11.32 -22.30 1.49
CA GLY A 253 -10.18 -23.19 1.27
C GLY A 253 -8.88 -22.56 1.76
N LYS A 254 -7.85 -23.39 1.89
CA LYS A 254 -6.50 -22.90 2.20
C LYS A 254 -5.99 -22.10 1.00
N CYS A 255 -5.36 -20.95 1.26
CA CYS A 255 -4.91 -20.06 0.17
C CYS A 255 -3.98 -20.78 -0.82
N ASP A 256 -3.02 -21.57 -0.33
CA ASP A 256 -2.09 -22.31 -1.20
C ASP A 256 -2.80 -23.34 -2.10
N GLU A 257 -3.82 -24.03 -1.58
CA GLU A 257 -4.63 -24.99 -2.34
C GLU A 257 -5.44 -24.27 -3.42
N VAL A 258 -6.23 -23.25 -3.03
CA VAL A 258 -7.06 -22.48 -3.98
C VAL A 258 -6.20 -21.86 -5.07
N MET A 259 -5.07 -21.25 -4.70
CA MET A 259 -4.15 -20.66 -5.67
C MET A 259 -3.51 -21.71 -6.58
N THR A 260 -3.25 -22.92 -6.11
CA THR A 260 -2.76 -24.02 -6.96
C THR A 260 -3.76 -24.32 -8.08
N HIS A 261 -5.05 -24.49 -7.74
CA HIS A 261 -6.11 -24.72 -8.72
C HIS A 261 -6.28 -23.54 -9.69
N VAL A 262 -6.29 -22.30 -9.18
CA VAL A 262 -6.38 -21.10 -10.01
C VAL A 262 -5.23 -21.03 -11.03
N MET A 263 -3.99 -21.26 -10.57
CA MET A 263 -2.80 -21.20 -11.45
C MET A 263 -2.83 -22.31 -12.51
N ASN A 264 -3.30 -23.50 -12.16
CA ASN A 264 -3.51 -24.61 -13.10
C ASN A 264 -4.53 -24.23 -14.20
N HIS A 265 -5.67 -23.66 -13.84
CA HIS A 265 -6.69 -23.22 -14.81
C HIS A 265 -6.25 -22.04 -15.68
N LEU A 266 -5.36 -21.20 -15.16
CA LEU A 266 -4.73 -20.13 -15.95
C LEU A 266 -3.61 -20.65 -16.85
N GLY A 267 -3.12 -21.88 -16.63
CA GLY A 267 -1.97 -22.44 -17.34
C GLY A 267 -0.65 -21.73 -17.01
N ILE A 268 -0.53 -21.15 -15.80
CA ILE A 268 0.65 -20.40 -15.37
C ILE A 268 1.49 -21.25 -14.42
N THR A 269 2.72 -21.55 -14.82
CA THR A 269 3.68 -22.21 -13.95
C THR A 269 4.17 -21.26 -12.85
N VAL A 270 4.05 -21.70 -11.59
CA VAL A 270 4.64 -21.00 -10.45
C VAL A 270 6.02 -21.55 -10.19
N ASN A 271 7.05 -20.74 -10.46
CA ASN A 271 8.40 -21.06 -10.04
C ASN A 271 8.50 -20.82 -8.54
N ASP A 272 8.47 -21.90 -7.78
CA ASP A 272 8.55 -21.88 -6.33
C ASP A 272 9.99 -22.20 -5.89
N PRO A 273 10.81 -21.18 -5.58
CA PRO A 273 12.18 -21.37 -5.16
C PRO A 273 12.27 -21.84 -3.70
N ARG A 274 11.22 -22.35 -3.05
CA ARG A 274 11.40 -23.06 -1.76
C ARG A 274 12.44 -24.20 -1.87
N CYS A 275 12.72 -24.70 -3.06
CA CYS A 275 13.83 -25.62 -3.35
C CYS A 275 15.23 -24.96 -3.44
N ILE A 276 15.33 -23.62 -3.48
CA ILE A 276 16.56 -22.82 -3.59
C ILE A 276 16.44 -21.60 -2.68
N ILE A 277 16.89 -21.70 -1.42
CA ILE A 277 16.91 -20.58 -0.48
C ILE A 277 17.80 -19.48 -1.08
N THR A 278 17.20 -18.38 -1.51
CA THR A 278 17.92 -17.13 -1.75
C THR A 278 17.35 -16.10 -0.80
N THR A 279 18.22 -15.47 -0.01
CA THR A 279 17.88 -14.40 0.91
C THR A 279 18.11 -13.08 0.19
N PRO A 280 17.10 -12.47 -0.47
CA PRO A 280 17.36 -11.22 -1.16
C PRO A 280 17.49 -10.11 -0.12
N THR A 281 18.72 -9.67 0.12
CA THR A 281 18.96 -8.35 0.70
C THR A 281 18.69 -7.34 -0.41
N LEU A 282 17.55 -6.64 -0.35
CA LEU A 282 17.17 -5.67 -1.38
C LEU A 282 17.44 -4.24 -0.93
N ASN A 283 18.41 -3.59 -1.57
CA ASN A 283 18.48 -2.13 -1.60
C ASN A 283 17.36 -1.59 -2.53
N SER A 284 16.11 -1.67 -2.10
CA SER A 284 14.99 -1.16 -2.91
C SER A 284 14.62 0.26 -2.51
N VAL A 285 14.43 1.14 -3.51
CA VAL A 285 13.85 2.46 -3.32
C VAL A 285 12.36 2.36 -3.61
N HIS A 286 11.50 2.55 -2.61
CA HIS A 286 10.06 2.48 -2.81
C HIS A 286 9.62 3.56 -3.82
N PRO A 287 8.82 3.23 -4.84
CA PRO A 287 8.49 4.19 -5.93
C PRO A 287 7.66 5.39 -5.47
N VAL A 288 6.88 5.22 -4.41
CA VAL A 288 6.26 6.35 -3.66
C VAL A 288 7.31 7.37 -3.22
N ASP A 289 8.46 6.92 -2.72
CA ASP A 289 9.51 7.81 -2.20
C ASP A 289 10.05 8.69 -3.33
N LYS A 290 10.15 8.17 -4.57
CA LYS A 290 10.51 8.98 -5.74
C LYS A 290 9.53 10.12 -5.99
N SER A 291 8.22 9.87 -5.87
CA SER A 291 7.20 10.90 -6.09
C SER A 291 7.21 11.99 -5.01
N LEU A 292 7.44 11.63 -3.73
CA LEU A 292 7.60 12.58 -2.62
C LEU A 292 8.91 13.38 -2.69
N LEU A 293 9.92 12.84 -3.38
CA LEU A 293 11.22 13.50 -3.61
C LEU A 293 11.22 14.52 -4.76
N THR A 294 10.14 14.60 -5.55
CA THR A 294 10.00 15.61 -6.60
C THR A 294 9.54 16.95 -6.02
N PRO A 295 10.25 18.07 -6.24
CA PRO A 295 9.80 19.38 -5.80
C PRO A 295 8.47 19.72 -6.48
N LYS A 296 7.39 19.94 -5.71
CA LYS A 296 6.17 20.54 -6.25
C LYS A 296 6.54 21.90 -6.84
N LYS A 297 6.54 22.04 -8.17
CA LYS A 297 6.61 23.35 -8.83
C LYS A 297 5.43 24.18 -8.29
N ARG A 298 5.72 25.19 -7.46
CA ARG A 298 4.72 26.20 -7.07
C ARG A 298 4.20 26.85 -8.35
N LYS A 299 2.94 26.58 -8.72
CA LYS A 299 2.25 27.37 -9.74
C LYS A 299 2.17 28.81 -9.20
N ARG A 300 2.91 29.75 -9.81
CA ARG A 300 2.64 31.18 -9.64
C ARG A 300 1.28 31.44 -10.27
N THR A 301 0.27 31.67 -9.45
CA THR A 301 -1.02 32.19 -9.92
C THR A 301 -0.83 33.67 -10.22
N SER A 302 -0.70 34.02 -11.50
CA SER A 302 -0.92 35.39 -11.96
C SER A 302 -2.42 35.67 -11.89
N LYS A 303 -2.84 36.52 -10.95
CA LYS A 303 -4.18 37.11 -10.96
C LYS A 303 -4.25 38.08 -12.16
N GLN A 304 -4.94 37.70 -13.22
CA GLN A 304 -5.54 38.68 -14.14
C GLN A 304 -6.84 39.15 -13.49
N VAL A 305 -6.93 40.45 -13.25
CA VAL A 305 -8.15 41.13 -12.85
C VAL A 305 -8.85 41.52 -14.15
N GLU A 306 -9.89 40.76 -14.52
CA GLU A 306 -10.92 41.24 -15.43
C GLU A 306 -12.10 41.71 -14.57
N SER A 307 -12.39 43.01 -14.59
CA SER A 307 -13.66 43.55 -14.11
C SER A 307 -14.39 44.16 -15.31
N GLY A 308 -15.52 43.56 -15.64
CA GLY A 308 -16.34 43.87 -16.80
C GLY A 308 -17.01 45.23 -16.76
N ARG A 309 -17.32 45.72 -17.96
CA ARG A 309 -18.27 46.80 -18.21
C ARG A 309 -19.68 46.21 -18.15
N GLU A 310 -20.48 46.67 -17.20
CA GLU A 310 -21.93 46.65 -17.30
C GLU A 310 -22.41 48.05 -17.71
N THR A 311 -23.25 48.06 -18.74
CA THR A 311 -23.95 49.22 -19.30
C THR A 311 -25.32 49.36 -18.64
N THR A 312 -25.63 50.51 -18.05
CA THR A 312 -27.01 51.01 -17.96
C THR A 312 -27.02 52.51 -18.20
N GLU A 313 -27.92 52.92 -19.09
CA GLU A 313 -28.19 54.29 -19.53
C GLU A 313 -29.02 55.09 -18.51
N ASP A 314 -28.98 56.42 -18.73
CA ASP A 314 -29.91 57.48 -18.35
C ASP A 314 -29.80 58.23 -17.01
N GLY A 315 -29.60 59.56 -17.15
CA GLY A 315 -30.07 60.56 -16.16
C GLY A 315 -29.15 61.76 -15.86
N VAL A 316 -29.12 62.76 -16.75
CA VAL A 316 -29.15 64.23 -16.50
C VAL A 316 -28.53 64.79 -15.19
N ASP A 317 -27.44 65.59 -15.27
CA ASP A 317 -27.40 67.08 -15.21
C ASP A 317 -26.00 67.64 -14.85
N LYS A 318 -25.63 68.73 -15.56
CA LYS A 318 -24.76 69.89 -15.23
C LYS A 318 -23.46 69.81 -14.38
N SER A 319 -22.44 70.43 -15.01
CA SER A 319 -21.62 71.57 -14.54
C SER A 319 -20.21 71.37 -13.95
N GLY A 320 -19.29 72.27 -14.37
CA GLY A 320 -17.98 72.60 -13.77
C GLY A 320 -16.82 71.78 -14.34
N GLY A 321 -15.94 72.32 -15.20
CA GLY A 321 -14.83 73.23 -14.82
C GLY A 321 -13.67 72.40 -14.27
N GLY A 322 -12.42 72.41 -14.74
CA GLY A 322 -11.66 73.22 -15.67
C GLY A 322 -10.16 72.85 -15.45
N GLY A 323 -9.32 73.08 -16.46
CA GLY A 323 -7.84 73.05 -16.37
C GLY A 323 -7.22 71.64 -16.32
N GLY A 324 -6.12 71.33 -16.98
CA GLY A 324 -5.17 72.13 -17.72
C GLY A 324 -3.87 71.33 -17.88
N ASN A 325 -3.40 71.22 -19.12
CA ASN A 325 -2.02 71.16 -19.60
C ASN A 325 -0.93 70.24 -19.02
N GLY A 326 -0.19 69.67 -19.98
CA GLY A 326 1.27 69.42 -19.92
C GLY A 326 1.63 67.94 -19.90
N ASN A 327 1.98 67.26 -21.00
CA ASN A 327 3.14 67.46 -21.90
C ASN A 327 4.45 67.50 -21.06
N THR A 328 5.48 66.69 -21.24
CA THR A 328 6.20 66.12 -22.40
C THR A 328 7.15 65.04 -21.85
N GLY A 329 7.48 63.96 -22.58
CA GLY A 329 8.68 63.88 -23.44
C GLY A 329 9.89 63.32 -22.66
N ASN A 330 10.39 62.11 -22.97
CA ASN A 330 11.30 61.72 -24.07
C ASN A 330 12.76 61.59 -23.59
N GLY A 331 13.47 60.60 -24.14
CA GLY A 331 14.92 60.33 -23.95
C GLY A 331 15.14 58.91 -23.41
N GLU A 332 15.42 57.85 -24.18
CA GLU A 332 16.56 57.65 -25.12
C GLU A 332 17.88 58.11 -24.46
N GLU A 333 19.00 57.37 -24.40
CA GLU A 333 19.50 56.19 -25.09
C GLU A 333 20.88 55.83 -24.45
N LYS A 334 21.52 54.73 -24.90
CA LYS A 334 22.97 54.41 -24.87
C LYS A 334 23.57 53.83 -23.57
N SER A 335 24.06 52.59 -23.52
CA SER A 335 25.11 51.84 -24.27
C SER A 335 26.50 51.91 -23.59
N GLY A 336 27.18 50.76 -23.51
CA GLY A 336 28.61 50.63 -23.23
C GLY A 336 28.90 49.58 -22.14
N GLU A 337 29.22 48.33 -22.48
CA GLU A 337 30.59 47.78 -22.65
C GLU A 337 31.44 47.84 -21.36
N SER A 338 31.62 46.69 -20.69
CA SER A 338 32.81 45.82 -20.73
C SER A 338 33.95 46.31 -19.83
N ASP A 339 34.32 45.55 -18.79
CA ASP A 339 35.59 44.80 -18.77
C ASP A 339 35.85 44.07 -17.43
N SER A 340 36.15 42.78 -17.58
CA SER A 340 37.25 41.99 -17.00
C SER A 340 37.98 42.35 -15.70
N LYS A 341 38.41 41.25 -15.02
CA LYS A 341 39.38 41.08 -13.92
C LYS A 341 38.80 41.33 -12.52
N LYS A 342 38.92 40.43 -11.55
CA LYS A 342 39.98 39.44 -11.25
C LYS A 342 39.42 38.30 -10.41
#